data_AF-A0A927VMZ0-F1
#
_entry.id   AF-A0A927VMZ0-F1
#
_cell.length_a   1.000
_cell.length_b   1.000
_cell.length_c   1.000
_cell.angle_alpha   90.00
_cell.angle_beta   90.00
_cell.angle_gamma   90.00
#
_symmetry.space_group_name_H-M   'P 1'
#
loop_
_entity.id
_entity.type
_entity.pdbx_description
1 polymer ?
#
loop_
_entity_poly.entity_id
_entity_poly.type
_entity_poly.pdbx_seq_one_letter_code
_entity_poly.pdbx_strand_id
1 'polypeptide(L)'
;MKKIITVLSLTMIVFVMFASVPSYAGTDPLVSETTYYTEETDYIPGDCILTATRMMIRRAAIMNGKTGWDKITNEVLRPEATTMDGCLLSDFCFESEGMIYRIGFGTFSGTTDAERIGEFEALLREHPEGIVVHGDWAASTGTHGVLVVGVEGGEVYAVDASYNMGIFSEGIQKWSDTTMLEPSLVTRYWYISSITKTVEKPKPVPAATYYFNILRCA
;
A
#
# COMPACT_ATOMS: atom_id res chain seq x y z
N MET A 1 52.97 -3.67 13.18
CA MET A 1 51.87 -2.86 13.77
C MET A 1 51.15 -1.97 12.74
N LYS A 2 50.94 -2.44 11.49
CA LYS A 2 50.20 -1.71 10.45
C LYS A 2 48.97 -2.46 9.91
N LYS A 3 48.79 -3.74 10.28
CA LYS A 3 47.69 -4.60 9.79
C LYS A 3 46.44 -4.56 10.67
N ILE A 4 46.55 -4.13 11.93
CA ILE A 4 45.41 -4.07 12.87
C ILE A 4 44.61 -2.77 12.69
N ILE A 5 45.26 -1.67 12.29
CA ILE A 5 44.60 -0.37 12.09
C ILE A 5 43.74 -0.36 10.82
N THR A 6 44.14 -1.10 9.78
CA THR A 6 43.38 -1.17 8.50
C THR A 6 42.10 -2.00 8.63
N VAL A 7 42.06 -2.99 9.54
CA VAL A 7 40.86 -3.81 9.75
C VAL A 7 39.81 -3.02 10.55
N LEU A 8 40.23 -2.15 11.47
CA LEU A 8 39.33 -1.31 12.27
C LEU A 8 38.73 -0.15 11.46
N SER A 9 39.45 0.39 10.48
CA SER A 9 38.93 1.45 9.60
C SER A 9 37.96 0.93 8.55
N LEU A 10 38.07 -0.35 8.16
CA LEU A 10 37.18 -0.94 7.16
C LEU A 10 35.83 -1.35 7.78
N THR A 11 35.81 -1.77 9.05
CA THR A 11 34.56 -2.12 9.76
C THR A 11 33.70 -0.89 10.10
N MET A 12 34.31 0.28 10.29
CA MET A 12 33.59 1.54 10.53
C MET A 12 33.02 2.19 9.25
N ILE A 13 33.39 1.72 8.06
CA ILE A 13 32.80 2.18 6.79
C ILE A 13 31.64 1.28 6.38
N VAL A 14 31.69 -0.01 6.72
CA VAL A 14 30.59 -0.96 6.44
C VAL A 14 29.37 -0.70 7.34
N PHE A 15 29.54 -0.08 8.51
CA PHE A 15 28.43 0.26 9.41
C PHE A 15 27.72 1.58 9.09
N VAL A 16 28.28 2.42 8.20
CA VAL A 16 27.68 3.70 7.78
C VAL A 16 26.80 3.53 6.53
N MET A 17 26.79 2.34 5.94
CA MET A 17 25.91 1.98 4.82
C MET A 17 24.63 1.26 5.27
N PHE A 18 24.39 1.14 6.59
CA PHE A 18 23.05 0.92 7.11
C PHE A 18 22.27 2.22 6.91
N ALA A 19 21.54 2.24 5.80
CA ALA A 19 20.57 3.23 5.36
C ALA A 19 20.23 4.29 6.40
N SER A 20 20.73 5.51 6.19
CA SER A 20 19.96 6.68 6.56
C SER A 20 18.70 6.67 5.68
N VAL A 21 17.67 5.94 6.12
CA VAL A 21 16.32 6.09 5.56
C VAL A 21 16.02 7.59 5.65
N PRO A 22 15.73 8.28 4.53
CA PRO A 22 15.35 9.68 4.60
C PRO A 22 14.18 9.79 5.59
N SER A 23 14.41 10.40 6.75
CA SER A 23 13.32 10.66 7.67
C SER A 23 12.44 11.70 7.01
N TYR A 24 11.30 11.26 6.47
CA TYR A 24 10.22 12.16 6.12
C TYR A 24 9.82 12.87 7.41
N ALA A 25 10.20 14.13 7.54
CA ALA A 25 9.91 14.96 8.71
C ALA A 25 8.47 15.47 8.70
N GLY A 26 7.65 14.99 7.75
CA GLY A 26 6.24 15.26 7.73
C GLY A 26 5.58 14.73 8.98
N THR A 27 4.58 15.47 9.43
CA THR A 27 3.77 15.21 10.62
C THR A 27 2.94 13.92 10.54
N ASP A 28 3.24 13.00 9.63
CA ASP A 28 2.57 11.71 9.52
C ASP A 28 3.09 10.79 10.64
N PRO A 29 2.26 10.54 11.68
CA PRO A 29 2.66 9.69 12.80
C PRO A 29 2.93 8.23 12.38
N LEU A 30 2.61 7.84 11.14
CA LEU A 30 2.88 6.52 10.60
C LEU A 30 4.29 6.38 9.99
N VAL A 31 5.06 7.47 9.90
CA VAL A 31 6.43 7.44 9.36
C VAL A 31 7.42 6.80 10.33
N SER A 32 7.17 6.89 11.63
CA SER A 32 8.03 6.31 12.68
C SER A 32 7.92 4.79 12.82
N GLU A 33 6.97 4.16 12.12
CA GLU A 33 6.73 2.72 12.16
C GLU A 33 7.00 2.12 10.77
N THR A 34 8.27 2.00 10.41
CA THR A 34 8.77 1.28 9.21
C THR A 34 8.25 -0.16 9.09
N THR A 35 7.64 -0.70 10.16
CA THR A 35 7.09 -2.04 10.31
C THR A 35 5.84 -2.34 9.45
N TYR A 36 5.19 -1.35 8.82
CA TYR A 36 3.98 -1.59 8.01
C TYR A 36 4.23 -2.36 6.69
N TYR A 37 5.48 -2.31 6.23
CA TYR A 37 5.87 -2.71 4.88
C TYR A 37 6.57 -4.08 4.83
N THR A 38 6.87 -4.69 5.99
CA THR A 38 8.01 -5.61 6.15
C THR A 38 7.71 -7.12 6.10
N GLU A 39 6.47 -7.56 5.97
CA GLU A 39 6.18 -9.02 6.04
C GLU A 39 5.54 -9.57 4.78
N GLU A 40 6.28 -9.69 3.69
CA GLU A 40 5.92 -10.72 2.74
C GLU A 40 7.17 -11.34 2.13
N THR A 41 7.40 -12.62 2.41
CA THR A 41 8.39 -13.44 1.68
C THR A 41 7.93 -13.79 0.27
N ASP A 42 6.72 -13.35 -0.12
CA ASP A 42 6.00 -13.81 -1.30
C ASP A 42 5.79 -12.67 -2.32
N TYR A 43 6.74 -11.74 -2.41
CA TYR A 43 6.76 -10.79 -3.52
C TYR A 43 6.83 -11.53 -4.86
N ILE A 44 5.75 -11.42 -5.64
CA ILE A 44 5.74 -11.92 -7.01
C ILE A 44 6.13 -10.75 -7.93
N PRO A 45 7.20 -10.89 -8.73
CA PRO A 45 7.53 -9.91 -9.76
C PRO A 45 6.30 -9.59 -10.62
N GLY A 46 5.92 -8.31 -10.68
CA GLY A 46 4.71 -7.85 -11.37
C GLY A 46 3.58 -7.39 -10.44
N ASP A 47 3.70 -7.60 -9.12
CA ASP A 47 2.68 -7.20 -8.13
C ASP A 47 2.90 -5.82 -7.52
N CYS A 48 3.73 -4.96 -8.10
CA CYS A 48 4.05 -3.66 -7.51
C CYS A 48 2.80 -2.82 -7.19
N ILE A 49 1.84 -2.76 -8.12
CA ILE A 49 0.58 -2.03 -7.93
C ILE A 49 -0.29 -2.68 -6.84
N LEU A 50 -0.41 -4.01 -6.84
CA LEU A 50 -1.15 -4.75 -5.82
C LEU A 50 -0.53 -4.53 -4.42
N THR A 51 0.80 -4.58 -4.34
CA THR A 51 1.56 -4.37 -3.12
C THR A 51 1.41 -2.95 -2.59
N ALA A 52 1.51 -1.94 -3.45
CA ALA A 52 1.25 -0.55 -3.09
C ALA A 52 -0.20 -0.37 -2.57
N THR A 53 -1.16 -1.08 -3.17
CA THR A 53 -2.57 -1.06 -2.75
C THR A 53 -2.78 -1.69 -1.39
N ARG A 54 -2.15 -2.84 -1.14
CA ARG A 54 -2.11 -3.45 0.18
C ARG A 54 -1.57 -2.47 1.23
N MET A 55 -0.47 -1.80 0.92
CA MET A 55 0.13 -0.81 1.81
C MET A 55 -0.83 0.36 2.10
N MET A 56 -1.53 0.86 1.08
CA MET A 56 -2.57 1.90 1.24
C MET A 56 -3.69 1.44 2.17
N ILE A 57 -4.22 0.23 1.98
CA ILE A 57 -5.29 -0.33 2.81
C ILE A 57 -4.79 -0.57 4.25
N ARG A 58 -3.58 -1.10 4.43
CA ARG A 58 -2.96 -1.26 5.75
C ARG A 58 -2.87 0.07 6.47
N ARG A 59 -2.35 1.11 5.80
CA ARG A 59 -2.22 2.47 6.35
C ARG A 59 -3.58 3.02 6.77
N ALA A 60 -4.61 2.84 5.93
CA ALA A 60 -5.98 3.20 6.28
C ALA A 60 -6.55 2.40 7.47
N ALA A 61 -6.25 1.10 7.59
CA ALA A 61 -6.66 0.27 8.71
C ALA A 61 -6.08 0.78 10.04
N ILE A 62 -4.79 1.13 10.04
CA ILE A 62 -4.10 1.69 11.21
C ILE A 62 -4.69 3.04 11.61
N MET A 63 -4.95 3.92 10.64
CA MET A 63 -5.64 5.20 10.87
C MET A 63 -7.03 5.02 11.48
N ASN A 64 -7.69 3.89 11.22
CA ASN A 64 -8.98 3.52 11.78
C ASN A 64 -8.87 2.66 13.06
N GLY A 65 -7.68 2.55 13.66
CA GLY A 65 -7.43 1.84 14.91
C GLY A 65 -7.53 0.31 14.82
N LYS A 66 -7.33 -0.25 13.63
CA LYS A 66 -7.35 -1.71 13.39
C LYS A 66 -5.97 -2.29 13.63
N THR A 67 -5.91 -3.37 14.39
CA THR A 67 -4.65 -3.99 14.82
C THR A 67 -4.27 -5.21 13.98
N GLY A 68 -5.19 -5.81 13.23
CA GLY A 68 -4.87 -6.92 12.31
C GLY A 68 -4.66 -6.47 10.86
N TRP A 69 -4.03 -5.31 10.68
CA TRP A 69 -3.61 -4.80 9.37
C TRP A 69 -2.59 -5.74 8.70
N ASP A 70 -1.80 -6.46 9.50
CA ASP A 70 -0.79 -7.43 9.07
C ASP A 70 -1.41 -8.58 8.24
N LYS A 71 -2.64 -8.99 8.60
CA LYS A 71 -3.40 -10.03 7.88
C LYS A 71 -3.85 -9.64 6.48
N ILE A 72 -3.72 -8.37 6.11
CA ILE A 72 -4.00 -7.89 4.76
C ILE A 72 -2.76 -8.20 3.91
N THR A 73 -2.72 -9.39 3.31
CA THR A 73 -1.62 -9.87 2.44
C THR A 73 -1.96 -9.68 0.96
N ASN A 74 -0.98 -9.82 0.07
CA ASN A 74 -1.26 -9.81 -1.38
C ASN A 74 -2.11 -11.03 -1.78
N GLU A 75 -1.95 -12.16 -1.10
CA GLU A 75 -2.74 -13.38 -1.33
C GLU A 75 -4.24 -13.14 -1.15
N VAL A 76 -4.65 -12.49 -0.04
CA VAL A 76 -6.07 -12.22 0.23
C VAL A 76 -6.62 -11.04 -0.58
N LEU A 77 -5.77 -10.10 -0.99
CA LEU A 77 -6.18 -8.92 -1.75
C LEU A 77 -6.35 -9.22 -3.24
N ARG A 78 -5.49 -10.06 -3.81
CA ARG A 78 -5.48 -10.38 -5.25
C ARG A 78 -6.84 -10.77 -5.84
N PRO A 79 -7.61 -11.72 -5.26
CA PRO A 79 -8.88 -12.13 -5.85
C PRO A 79 -9.92 -11.01 -5.91
N GLU A 80 -9.79 -9.98 -5.05
CA GLU A 80 -10.68 -8.83 -5.04
C GLU A 80 -10.20 -7.72 -6.00
N ALA A 81 -8.88 -7.58 -6.19
CA ALA A 81 -8.29 -6.49 -6.96
C ALA A 81 -8.05 -6.81 -8.45
N THR A 82 -8.20 -8.07 -8.86
CA THR A 82 -7.85 -8.54 -10.20
C THR A 82 -8.94 -9.38 -10.87
N THR A 83 -8.96 -9.37 -12.20
CA THR A 83 -9.77 -10.30 -13.00
C THR A 83 -9.21 -11.72 -12.92
N MET A 84 -9.97 -12.71 -13.41
CA MET A 84 -9.49 -14.10 -13.51
C MET A 84 -8.21 -14.24 -14.36
N ASP A 85 -7.99 -13.30 -15.29
CA ASP A 85 -6.80 -13.24 -16.14
C ASP A 85 -5.65 -12.41 -15.51
N GLY A 86 -5.82 -11.95 -14.27
CA GLY A 86 -4.81 -11.19 -13.53
C GLY A 86 -4.76 -9.70 -13.87
N CYS A 87 -5.72 -9.15 -14.62
CA CYS A 87 -5.77 -7.72 -14.92
C CYS A 87 -6.29 -6.93 -13.72
N LEU A 88 -5.76 -5.73 -13.47
CA LEU A 88 -6.23 -4.83 -12.41
C LEU A 88 -7.64 -4.31 -12.71
N LEU A 89 -8.51 -4.26 -11.69
CA LEU A 89 -9.88 -3.74 -11.82
C LEU A 89 -9.95 -2.21 -11.76
N SER A 90 -11.01 -1.61 -12.31
CA SER A 90 -11.28 -0.17 -12.19
C SER A 90 -11.77 0.23 -10.79
N ASP A 91 -12.32 -0.71 -10.04
CA ASP A 91 -12.78 -0.51 -8.68
C ASP A 91 -13.02 -1.88 -8.04
N PHE A 92 -12.90 -1.93 -6.71
CA PHE A 92 -13.25 -3.12 -5.95
C PHE A 92 -13.53 -2.79 -4.49
N CYS A 93 -14.09 -3.76 -3.78
CA CYS A 93 -14.28 -3.70 -2.34
C CYS A 93 -13.41 -4.75 -1.68
N PHE A 94 -12.77 -4.40 -0.57
CA PHE A 94 -12.02 -5.33 0.25
C PHE A 94 -12.54 -5.27 1.68
N GLU A 95 -12.93 -6.41 2.26
CA GLU A 95 -13.41 -6.49 3.63
C GLU A 95 -12.30 -7.01 4.56
N SER A 96 -12.00 -6.27 5.63
CA SER A 96 -11.09 -6.73 6.68
C SER A 96 -11.44 -6.09 8.03
N GLU A 97 -11.35 -6.89 9.10
CA GLU A 97 -11.60 -6.47 10.50
C GLU A 97 -12.90 -5.67 10.72
N GLY A 98 -13.97 -6.09 10.04
CA GLY A 98 -15.28 -5.44 10.13
C GLY A 98 -15.36 -4.07 9.45
N MET A 99 -14.46 -3.80 8.51
CA MET A 99 -14.46 -2.64 7.64
C MET A 99 -14.49 -3.09 6.18
N ILE A 100 -15.19 -2.32 5.35
CA ILE A 100 -15.18 -2.44 3.89
C ILE A 100 -14.44 -1.22 3.35
N TYR A 101 -13.33 -1.48 2.67
CA TYR A 101 -12.52 -0.50 1.97
C TYR A 101 -12.95 -0.52 0.50
N ARG A 102 -13.51 0.58 -0.01
CA ARG A 102 -13.87 0.70 -1.43
C ARG A 102 -12.76 1.41 -2.17
N ILE A 103 -12.09 0.70 -3.06
CA ILE A 103 -11.00 1.24 -3.88
C ILE A 103 -11.60 1.80 -5.17
N GLY A 104 -11.32 3.08 -5.41
CA GLY A 104 -11.70 3.78 -6.64
C GLY A 104 -10.50 3.96 -7.56
N PHE A 105 -10.79 4.31 -8.81
CA PHE A 105 -9.79 4.58 -9.83
C PHE A 105 -9.97 5.98 -10.40
N GLY A 106 -8.84 6.60 -10.70
CA GLY A 106 -8.79 7.85 -11.43
C GLY A 106 -7.62 7.90 -12.41
N THR A 107 -7.65 8.94 -13.23
CA THR A 107 -6.61 9.26 -14.20
C THR A 107 -6.14 10.68 -13.97
N PHE A 108 -4.84 10.90 -14.11
CA PHE A 108 -4.27 12.24 -14.03
C PHE A 108 -4.53 13.03 -15.31
N SER A 109 -4.80 14.32 -15.15
CA SER A 109 -5.01 15.25 -16.25
C SER A 109 -3.73 16.03 -16.60
N GLY A 110 -2.84 16.20 -15.62
CA GLY A 110 -1.55 16.85 -15.77
C GLY A 110 -0.62 16.07 -16.70
N THR A 111 0.12 16.80 -17.52
CA THR A 111 1.05 16.23 -18.52
C THR A 111 2.51 16.50 -18.20
N THR A 112 2.77 17.46 -17.29
CA THR A 112 4.11 17.79 -16.79
C THR A 112 4.31 17.29 -15.37
N ASP A 113 5.57 17.19 -14.93
CA ASP A 113 5.88 16.78 -13.55
C ASP A 113 5.29 17.75 -12.53
N ALA A 114 5.35 19.05 -12.79
CA ALA A 114 4.82 20.06 -11.88
C ALA A 114 3.30 19.97 -11.74
N GLU A 115 2.57 19.78 -12.85
CA GLU A 115 1.12 19.55 -12.80
C GLU A 115 0.80 18.26 -12.06
N ARG A 116 1.55 17.19 -12.32
CA ARG A 116 1.35 15.89 -11.67
C ARG A 116 1.57 15.96 -10.16
N ILE A 117 2.62 16.64 -9.72
CA ILE A 117 2.91 16.84 -8.29
C ILE A 117 1.79 17.65 -7.64
N GLY A 118 1.25 18.66 -8.32
CA GLY A 118 0.08 19.41 -7.86
C GLY A 118 -1.18 18.55 -7.71
N GLU A 119 -1.40 17.61 -8.64
CA GLU A 119 -2.48 16.63 -8.54
C GLU A 119 -2.27 15.65 -7.37
N PHE A 120 -1.04 15.18 -7.13
CA PHE A 120 -0.72 14.36 -5.96
C PHE A 120 -1.03 15.10 -4.66
N GLU A 121 -0.57 16.35 -4.53
CA GLU A 121 -0.83 17.17 -3.35
C GLU A 121 -2.33 17.39 -3.14
N ALA A 122 -3.11 17.57 -4.21
CA ALA A 122 -4.55 17.70 -4.13
C ALA A 122 -5.24 16.44 -3.62
N LEU A 123 -4.88 15.29 -4.18
CA LEU A 123 -5.44 14.00 -3.79
C LEU A 123 -5.06 13.63 -2.36
N LEU A 124 -3.82 13.89 -1.92
CA LEU A 124 -3.36 13.56 -0.56
C LEU A 124 -4.08 14.37 0.53
N ARG A 125 -4.61 15.55 0.21
CA ARG A 125 -5.48 16.31 1.13
C ARG A 125 -6.81 15.61 1.39
N GLU A 126 -7.30 14.84 0.42
CA GLU A 126 -8.54 14.06 0.52
C GLU A 126 -8.29 12.63 0.98
N HIS A 127 -7.10 12.09 0.69
CA HIS A 127 -6.66 10.73 0.96
C HIS A 127 -5.44 10.75 1.89
N PRO A 128 -5.62 11.04 3.19
CA PRO A 128 -4.52 11.06 4.13
C PRO A 128 -3.86 9.69 4.25
N GLU A 129 -4.55 8.59 3.90
CA GLU A 129 -4.06 7.20 3.79
C GLU A 129 -2.97 7.01 2.70
N GLY A 130 -2.87 7.94 1.76
CA GLY A 130 -2.01 7.87 0.57
C GLY A 130 -2.80 7.48 -0.69
N ILE A 131 -2.14 7.57 -1.84
CA ILE A 131 -2.68 7.15 -3.14
C ILE A 131 -1.71 6.21 -3.84
N VAL A 132 -2.23 5.19 -4.50
CA VAL A 132 -1.40 4.32 -5.35
C VAL A 132 -1.33 4.93 -6.73
N VAL A 133 -0.14 5.30 -7.19
CA VAL A 133 0.05 5.86 -8.53
C VAL A 133 0.75 4.84 -9.41
N HIS A 134 0.37 4.76 -10.68
CA HIS A 134 0.95 3.79 -11.60
C HIS A 134 0.85 4.21 -13.07
N GLY A 135 1.73 3.65 -13.91
CA GLY A 135 1.78 3.92 -15.35
C GLY A 135 2.47 2.79 -16.12
N ASP A 136 2.17 2.65 -17.41
CA ASP A 136 2.69 1.56 -18.27
C ASP A 136 4.18 1.71 -18.60
N TRP A 137 4.73 2.91 -18.45
CA TRP A 137 6.14 3.24 -18.71
C TRP A 137 6.74 4.01 -17.53
N ALA A 138 6.21 3.79 -16.33
CA ALA A 138 6.57 4.55 -15.15
C ALA A 138 7.91 4.12 -14.54
N ALA A 139 8.49 2.98 -14.96
CA ALA A 139 9.82 2.53 -14.57
C ALA A 139 10.62 2.06 -15.79
N SER A 140 11.93 1.89 -15.62
CA SER A 140 12.81 1.31 -16.66
C SER A 140 12.44 -0.14 -17.04
N THR A 141 11.67 -0.82 -16.17
CA THR A 141 11.13 -2.17 -16.36
C THR A 141 9.73 -2.17 -17.02
N GLY A 142 9.17 -1.01 -17.34
CA GLY A 142 7.84 -0.86 -17.94
C GLY A 142 6.78 -0.44 -16.92
N THR A 143 5.71 -1.23 -16.80
CA THR A 143 4.59 -0.95 -15.90
C THR A 143 5.05 -0.98 -14.45
N HIS A 144 4.82 0.10 -13.72
CA HIS A 144 5.16 0.18 -12.30
C HIS A 144 4.17 1.04 -11.52
N GLY A 145 4.12 0.82 -10.20
CA GLY A 145 3.32 1.61 -9.29
C GLY A 145 3.84 1.60 -7.86
N VAL A 146 3.59 2.71 -7.18
CA VAL A 146 4.07 3.01 -5.81
C VAL A 146 2.97 3.67 -4.99
N LEU A 147 3.09 3.61 -3.66
CA LEU A 147 2.19 4.33 -2.76
C LEU A 147 2.77 5.71 -2.47
N VAL A 148 2.17 6.78 -2.98
CA VAL A 148 2.53 8.15 -2.61
C VAL A 148 1.82 8.52 -1.31
N VAL A 149 2.57 9.06 -0.35
CA VAL A 149 2.07 9.39 1.00
C VAL A 149 2.24 10.85 1.38
N GLY A 150 3.03 11.61 0.62
CA GLY A 150 3.36 12.99 0.98
C GLY A 150 3.91 13.79 -0.19
N VAL A 151 3.66 15.09 -0.16
CA VAL A 151 4.34 16.10 -0.98
C VAL A 151 4.72 17.26 -0.07
N GLU A 152 6.01 17.62 -0.01
CA GLU A 152 6.50 18.73 0.80
C GLU A 152 7.45 19.59 0.00
N GLY A 153 7.09 20.87 -0.20
CA GLY A 153 7.94 21.80 -0.96
C GLY A 153 8.22 21.36 -2.40
N GLY A 154 7.32 20.57 -3.00
CA GLY A 154 7.47 19.99 -4.34
C GLY A 154 8.22 18.64 -4.37
N GLU A 155 8.80 18.20 -3.25
CA GLU A 155 9.38 16.85 -3.13
C GLU A 155 8.27 15.84 -2.85
N VAL A 156 8.24 14.75 -3.62
CA VAL A 156 7.26 13.68 -3.46
C VAL A 156 7.86 12.56 -2.61
N TYR A 157 7.06 12.03 -1.69
CA TYR A 157 7.42 10.92 -0.82
C TYR A 157 6.51 9.73 -1.07
N ALA A 158 7.12 8.58 -1.30
CA ALA A 158 6.44 7.37 -1.69
C ALA A 158 7.05 6.14 -1.00
N VAL A 159 6.33 5.04 -1.07
CA VAL A 159 6.79 3.71 -0.68
C VAL A 159 6.83 2.86 -1.94
N ASP A 160 8.02 2.36 -2.26
CA ASP A 160 8.25 1.55 -3.45
C ASP A 160 8.68 0.13 -3.07
N ALA A 161 7.73 -0.80 -3.16
CA ALA A 161 7.99 -2.21 -2.89
C ALA A 161 9.00 -2.87 -3.84
N SER A 162 9.40 -2.19 -4.93
CA SER A 162 10.31 -2.72 -5.96
C SER A 162 11.77 -2.32 -5.81
N TYR A 163 12.12 -1.48 -4.81
CA TYR A 163 13.47 -0.92 -4.72
C TYR A 163 14.60 -1.94 -4.45
N ASN A 164 14.30 -3.23 -4.31
CA ASN A 164 15.27 -4.24 -4.72
C ASN A 164 14.61 -5.58 -5.02
N MET A 165 14.98 -6.15 -6.16
CA MET A 165 14.84 -7.56 -6.54
C MET A 165 15.60 -8.50 -5.56
N GLY A 166 15.36 -8.37 -4.25
CA GLY A 166 16.03 -9.10 -3.19
C GLY A 166 15.98 -8.47 -1.78
N ILE A 167 15.56 -7.20 -1.60
CA ILE A 167 15.36 -6.57 -0.27
C ILE A 167 14.23 -5.53 -0.41
N PHE A 168 13.18 -5.67 0.40
CA PHE A 168 12.03 -4.76 0.46
C PHE A 168 12.48 -3.34 0.84
N SER A 169 11.94 -2.31 0.16
CA SER A 169 12.03 -0.95 0.71
C SER A 169 11.28 -0.93 2.05
N GLU A 170 11.98 -0.56 3.10
CA GLU A 170 11.51 -0.60 4.49
C GLU A 170 10.72 0.65 4.90
N GLY A 171 10.40 1.56 3.97
CA GLY A 171 9.73 2.79 4.38
C GLY A 171 9.46 3.83 3.31
N ILE A 172 9.07 4.99 3.82
CA ILE A 172 8.83 6.18 3.04
C ILE A 172 10.17 6.74 2.58
N GLN A 173 10.27 6.98 1.29
CA GLN A 173 11.47 7.47 0.63
C GLN A 173 11.10 8.58 -0.34
N LYS A 174 12.08 9.38 -0.74
CA LYS A 174 11.86 10.40 -1.79
C LYS A 174 11.55 9.70 -3.10
N TRP A 175 10.80 10.38 -3.98
CA TRP A 175 10.52 9.89 -5.32
C TRP A 175 11.80 9.59 -6.09
N SER A 176 12.83 10.43 -5.94
CA SER A 176 14.16 10.21 -6.54
C SER A 176 14.84 8.91 -6.12
N ASP A 177 14.43 8.34 -4.99
CA ASP A 177 14.98 7.11 -4.42
C ASP A 177 14.08 5.90 -4.72
N THR A 178 12.97 6.08 -5.44
CA THR A 178 12.14 5.00 -5.97
C THR A 178 12.68 4.48 -7.30
N THR A 179 12.13 3.37 -7.77
CA THR A 179 12.36 2.85 -9.12
C THR A 179 11.51 3.54 -10.18
N MET A 180 10.69 4.52 -9.77
CA MET A 180 9.91 5.36 -10.68
C MET A 180 10.82 6.29 -11.47
N LEU A 181 10.47 6.51 -12.73
CA LEU A 181 11.02 7.56 -13.58
C LEU A 181 10.34 8.90 -13.26
N GLU A 182 10.06 9.75 -14.24
CA GLU A 182 9.46 11.07 -14.01
C GLU A 182 8.01 10.96 -13.49
N PRO A 183 7.58 11.84 -12.55
CA PRO A 183 6.20 11.89 -12.09
C PRO A 183 5.19 11.92 -13.23
N SER A 184 5.42 12.68 -14.31
CA SER A 184 4.54 12.77 -15.48
C SER A 184 4.22 11.44 -16.17
N LEU A 185 5.00 10.39 -15.95
CA LEU A 185 4.77 9.06 -16.53
C LEU A 185 3.71 8.20 -15.83
N VAL A 186 3.26 8.56 -14.61
CA VAL A 186 2.15 7.86 -13.95
C VAL A 186 0.78 8.37 -14.39
N THR A 187 0.10 7.63 -15.26
CA THR A 187 -1.16 8.13 -15.85
C THR A 187 -2.41 7.84 -15.01
N ARG A 188 -2.31 6.96 -14.01
CA ARG A 188 -3.44 6.39 -13.29
C ARG A 188 -3.18 6.33 -11.79
N TYR A 189 -4.26 6.31 -11.01
CA TYR A 189 -4.16 6.10 -9.58
C TYR A 189 -5.35 5.33 -9.01
N TRP A 190 -5.09 4.65 -7.89
CA TRP A 190 -6.11 4.12 -6.99
C TRP A 190 -6.09 4.87 -5.67
N TYR A 191 -7.27 4.97 -5.07
CA TYR A 191 -7.51 5.67 -3.80
C TYR A 191 -8.64 4.99 -3.04
N ILE A 192 -8.74 5.21 -1.72
CA ILE A 192 -9.88 4.70 -0.95
C ILE A 192 -11.03 5.70 -1.08
N SER A 193 -12.01 5.34 -1.91
CA SER A 193 -13.20 6.16 -2.16
C SER A 193 -14.16 6.22 -0.98
N SER A 194 -14.19 5.19 -0.14
CA SER A 194 -14.94 5.18 1.11
C SER A 194 -14.51 4.04 2.02
N ILE A 195 -14.68 4.24 3.33
CA ILE A 195 -14.53 3.20 4.34
C ILE A 195 -15.83 3.09 5.14
N THR A 196 -16.43 1.90 5.19
CA THR A 196 -17.68 1.66 5.93
C THR A 196 -17.55 0.47 6.87
N LYS A 197 -18.24 0.49 8.01
CA LYS A 197 -18.32 -0.69 8.89
C LYS A 197 -19.14 -1.80 8.22
N THR A 198 -18.74 -3.04 8.40
CA THR A 198 -19.56 -4.18 7.97
C THR A 198 -20.84 -4.21 8.81
N VAL A 199 -21.94 -4.62 8.20
CA VAL A 199 -23.18 -4.88 8.93
C VAL A 199 -22.96 -6.17 9.73
N GLU A 200 -23.06 -6.13 11.05
CA GLU A 200 -23.07 -7.35 11.87
C GLU A 200 -24.18 -8.27 11.34
N LYS A 201 -23.82 -9.45 10.82
CA LYS A 201 -24.82 -10.48 10.53
C LYS A 201 -25.50 -10.84 11.86
N PRO A 202 -26.85 -10.88 11.92
CA PRO A 202 -27.54 -11.32 13.13
C PRO A 202 -26.97 -12.65 13.59
N LYS A 203 -26.63 -12.76 14.87
CA LYS A 203 -26.22 -14.03 15.47
C LYS A 203 -27.26 -15.08 15.09
N PRO A 204 -26.88 -16.25 14.53
CA PRO A 204 -27.84 -17.27 14.17
C PRO A 204 -28.71 -17.57 15.40
N VAL A 205 -30.01 -17.32 15.28
CA VAL A 205 -30.97 -17.67 16.31
C VAL A 205 -30.87 -19.19 16.47
N PRO A 206 -30.63 -19.72 17.69
CA PRO A 206 -30.62 -21.15 17.91
C PRO A 206 -31.92 -21.73 17.34
N ALA A 207 -31.80 -22.76 16.49
CA ALA A 207 -32.96 -23.39 15.90
C ALA A 207 -33.94 -23.79 17.01
N ALA A 208 -35.11 -23.16 17.05
CA ALA A 208 -36.16 -23.57 17.96
C ALA A 208 -36.55 -25.00 17.58
N THR A 209 -36.37 -25.94 18.51
CA THR A 209 -36.80 -27.32 18.37
C THR A 209 -38.33 -27.34 18.36
N TYR A 210 -38.94 -27.19 17.19
CA TYR A 210 -40.37 -27.34 17.02
C TYR A 210 -40.73 -28.82 17.14
N TYR A 211 -41.30 -29.22 18.28
CA TYR A 211 -42.02 -30.48 18.40
C TYR A 211 -43.26 -30.42 17.50
N PHE A 212 -43.22 -31.07 16.35
CA PHE A 212 -44.40 -31.29 15.50
C PHE A 212 -45.34 -32.27 16.21
N ASN A 213 -46.41 -31.76 16.82
CA ASN A 213 -47.56 -32.56 17.20
C ASN A 213 -48.37 -32.89 15.92
N ILE A 214 -48.29 -34.15 15.50
CA ILE A 214 -49.07 -34.67 14.37
C ILE A 214 -50.51 -34.88 14.85
N LEU A 215 -51.43 -33.99 14.46
CA LEU A 215 -52.87 -34.27 14.49
C LEU A 215 -53.24 -34.92 13.15
N ARG A 216 -53.54 -36.23 13.19
CA ARG A 216 -54.17 -36.97 12.08
C ARG A 216 -55.61 -36.48 11.92
N CYS A 217 -56.00 -36.08 10.72
CA CYS A 217 -57.42 -35.99 10.36
C CYS A 217 -57.99 -37.38 10.08
N ALA A 218 -59.22 -37.58 10.54
CA ALA A 218 -60.09 -38.71 10.24
C ALA A 218 -60.67 -38.60 8.82
#